data_AF-A0A0C9M172-F1
#
_entry.id   AF-A0A0C9M172-F1
#
_cell.length_a   1.000
_cell.length_b   1.000
_cell.length_c   1.000
_cell.angle_alpha   90.00
_cell.angle_beta   90.00
_cell.angle_gamma   90.00
#
_symmetry.space_group_name_H-M   'P 1'
#
loop_
_entity.id
_entity.type
_entity.pdbx_description
1 polymer ?
#
loop_
_entity_poly.entity_id
_entity_poly.type
_entity_poly.pdbx_seq_one_letter_code
_entity_poly.pdbx_strand_id
1 'polypeptide(L)'
;MGAFRTVLSVIAIMFVGAGIAMQFMIMLSGSSAGSPTDFVYMLQTTTDNIPTLRNPTRWTFLGLCGSDGGPRNVNCGKPGAAPPFDPPMNFATAINVPFQFIETSRFYNLSKAMFGMYLVATLFSVLSFFLSIPALFKLTGAFKGGFAAVLACLLQALAASLMTAWAVEGRNIFNMSGQTANIGLWAHGFAWGAVGAFSIASVLFVLAGVVTAEGPARERREREMRRNARKGIVMETEQQPMVKGGDYI
;
A
#
# COMPACT_ATOMS: atom_id res chain seq x y z
N MET A 1 22.90 -15.22 -12.81
CA MET A 1 22.36 -13.86 -12.53
C MET A 1 20.90 -13.69 -12.96
N GLY A 2 20.47 -14.15 -14.13
CA GLY A 2 19.06 -14.01 -14.58
C GLY A 2 18.01 -14.70 -13.69
N ALA A 3 18.28 -15.92 -13.22
CA ALA A 3 17.35 -16.67 -12.36
C ALA A 3 17.08 -15.97 -11.00
N PHE A 4 18.13 -15.46 -10.34
CA PHE A 4 18.01 -14.77 -9.05
C PHE A 4 17.15 -13.50 -9.15
N ARG A 5 17.34 -12.71 -10.21
CA ARG A 5 16.49 -11.55 -10.51
C ARG A 5 15.02 -11.95 -10.66
N THR A 6 14.74 -12.96 -11.47
CA THR A 6 13.36 -13.39 -11.74
C THR A 6 12.70 -13.87 -10.45
N VAL A 7 13.41 -14.59 -9.60
CA VAL A 7 12.90 -15.01 -8.27
C VAL A 7 12.57 -13.79 -7.40
N LEU A 8 13.47 -12.80 -7.30
CA LEU A 8 13.21 -11.57 -6.53
C LEU A 8 11.98 -10.81 -7.06
N SER A 9 11.85 -10.66 -8.38
CA SER A 9 10.70 -9.99 -9.01
C SER A 9 9.40 -10.75 -8.77
N VAL A 10 9.40 -12.08 -8.86
CA VAL A 10 8.20 -12.91 -8.61
C VAL A 10 7.77 -12.78 -7.15
N ILE A 11 8.71 -12.85 -6.20
CA ILE A 11 8.39 -12.68 -4.77
C ILE A 11 7.84 -11.27 -4.51
N ALA A 12 8.45 -10.23 -5.11
CA ALA A 12 7.95 -8.86 -4.99
C ALA A 12 6.51 -8.71 -5.52
N ILE A 13 6.21 -9.28 -6.69
CA ILE A 13 4.86 -9.28 -7.27
C ILE A 13 3.87 -10.01 -6.37
N MET A 14 4.26 -11.13 -5.75
CA MET A 14 3.41 -11.84 -4.77
C MET A 14 3.08 -10.97 -3.56
N PHE A 15 4.06 -10.24 -3.01
CA PHE A 15 3.80 -9.30 -1.91
C PHE A 15 2.90 -8.14 -2.33
N VAL A 16 3.07 -7.58 -3.54
CA VAL A 16 2.13 -6.57 -4.06
C VAL A 16 0.73 -7.16 -4.17
N GLY A 17 0.58 -8.36 -4.72
CA GLY A 17 -0.71 -9.06 -4.83
C GLY A 17 -1.36 -9.31 -3.48
N ALA A 18 -0.58 -9.73 -2.47
CA ALA A 18 -1.05 -9.91 -1.10
C ALA A 18 -1.53 -8.58 -0.47
N GLY A 19 -0.77 -7.49 -0.66
CA GLY A 19 -1.17 -6.16 -0.20
C GLY A 19 -2.46 -5.67 -0.87
N ILE A 20 -2.62 -5.90 -2.18
CA ILE A 20 -3.86 -5.60 -2.91
C ILE A 20 -5.04 -6.41 -2.35
N ALA A 21 -4.85 -7.71 -2.12
CA ALA A 21 -5.91 -8.56 -1.56
C ALA A 21 -6.35 -8.05 -0.17
N MET A 22 -5.40 -7.70 0.71
CA MET A 22 -5.69 -7.05 1.98
C MET A 22 -6.45 -5.72 1.78
N GLN A 23 -6.06 -4.92 0.79
CA GLN A 23 -6.74 -3.67 0.50
C GLN A 23 -8.22 -3.89 0.13
N PHE A 24 -8.50 -4.87 -0.72
CA PHE A 24 -9.87 -5.23 -1.11
C PHE A 24 -10.69 -5.82 0.03
N MET A 25 -10.08 -6.60 0.93
CA MET A 25 -10.79 -7.13 2.11
C MET A 25 -11.34 -6.02 3.00
N ILE A 26 -10.60 -4.93 3.17
CA ILE A 26 -11.09 -3.76 3.91
C ILE A 26 -12.11 -3.00 3.06
N MET A 27 -11.87 -2.78 1.76
CA MET A 27 -12.76 -2.01 0.89
C MET A 27 -14.16 -2.63 0.78
N LEU A 28 -14.24 -3.96 0.80
CA LEU A 28 -15.48 -4.73 0.78
C LEU A 28 -16.03 -5.02 2.20
N SER A 29 -15.51 -4.36 3.23
CA SER A 29 -16.01 -4.52 4.60
C SER A 29 -17.46 -4.04 4.73
N GLY A 30 -18.30 -4.86 5.39
CA GLY A 30 -19.73 -4.59 5.52
C GLY A 30 -20.54 -4.86 4.25
N SER A 31 -20.04 -5.72 3.37
CA SER A 31 -20.86 -6.39 2.36
C SER A 31 -21.87 -7.34 3.01
N SER A 32 -22.70 -7.99 2.20
CA SER A 32 -23.71 -8.95 2.65
C SER A 32 -23.16 -10.01 3.63
N ALA A 33 -23.99 -10.40 4.59
CA ALA A 33 -23.67 -11.45 5.55
C ALA A 33 -23.29 -12.76 4.84
N GLY A 34 -22.26 -13.46 5.36
CA GLY A 34 -21.72 -14.68 4.75
C GLY A 34 -20.61 -14.44 3.72
N SER A 35 -20.25 -13.17 3.45
CA SER A 35 -19.08 -12.86 2.62
C SER A 35 -17.77 -13.10 3.39
N PRO A 36 -16.63 -13.27 2.69
CA PRO A 36 -15.32 -13.37 3.34
C PRO A 36 -14.86 -12.05 4.00
N THR A 37 -15.65 -10.99 3.96
CA THR A 37 -15.36 -9.66 4.54
C THR A 37 -16.37 -9.24 5.60
N ASP A 38 -17.29 -10.14 5.96
CA ASP A 38 -18.35 -9.87 6.91
C ASP A 38 -17.85 -9.71 8.35
N PHE A 39 -16.59 -10.01 8.66
CA PHE A 39 -15.99 -9.79 9.97
C PHE A 39 -15.08 -8.54 10.02
N VAL A 40 -14.90 -7.86 8.90
CA VAL A 40 -14.00 -6.71 8.81
C VAL A 40 -14.77 -5.44 9.19
N TYR A 41 -14.26 -4.70 10.16
CA TYR A 41 -14.78 -3.40 10.60
C TYR A 41 -13.63 -2.56 11.17
N MET A 42 -13.74 -1.23 11.14
CA MET A 42 -12.71 -0.34 11.70
C MET A 42 -12.92 -0.12 13.20
N LEU A 43 -14.14 0.22 13.60
CA LEU A 43 -14.51 0.54 14.97
C LEU A 43 -15.84 -0.12 15.29
N GLN A 44 -15.99 -0.58 16.52
CA GLN A 44 -17.25 -1.05 17.10
C GLN A 44 -17.53 -0.26 18.38
N THR A 45 -18.78 0.12 18.62
CA THR A 45 -19.24 0.65 19.92
C THR A 45 -20.59 0.07 20.31
N THR A 46 -20.83 -0.13 21.60
CA THR A 46 -22.17 -0.40 22.11
C THR A 46 -23.02 0.86 22.04
N THR A 47 -24.28 0.69 21.66
CA THR A 47 -25.21 1.79 21.41
C THR A 47 -26.50 1.62 22.21
N ASP A 48 -26.46 0.89 23.33
CA ASP A 48 -27.63 0.54 24.17
C ASP A 48 -28.52 1.74 24.52
N ASN A 49 -27.90 2.92 24.72
CA ASN A 49 -28.59 4.15 25.11
C ASN A 49 -28.77 5.15 23.96
N ILE A 50 -28.34 4.82 22.75
CA ILE A 50 -28.52 5.67 21.56
C ILE A 50 -29.73 5.12 20.80
N PRO A 51 -30.71 5.95 20.40
CA PRO A 51 -31.86 5.49 19.61
C PRO A 51 -31.42 5.17 18.17
N THR A 52 -30.75 4.03 18.01
CA THR A 52 -30.25 3.49 16.74
C THR A 52 -30.66 2.03 16.58
N LEU A 53 -30.81 1.61 15.33
CA LEU A 53 -31.28 0.27 14.96
C LEU A 53 -30.21 -0.83 15.12
N ARG A 54 -28.96 -0.45 15.41
CA ARG A 54 -27.80 -1.36 15.39
C ARG A 54 -27.05 -1.28 16.69
N ASN A 55 -27.04 -2.36 17.46
CA ASN A 55 -26.28 -2.46 18.70
C ASN A 55 -25.62 -3.85 18.82
N PRO A 56 -24.28 -3.93 18.91
CA PRO A 56 -23.32 -2.84 18.78
C PRO A 56 -23.26 -2.30 17.33
N THR A 57 -22.92 -1.03 17.16
CA THR A 57 -22.66 -0.45 15.83
C THR A 57 -21.21 -0.66 15.42
N ARG A 58 -21.00 -1.09 14.17
CA ARG A 58 -19.70 -1.27 13.52
C ARG A 58 -19.58 -0.38 12.29
N TRP A 59 -18.46 0.33 12.17
CA TRP A 59 -18.13 1.12 11.00
C TRP A 59 -17.32 0.30 10.01
N THR A 60 -17.77 0.27 8.76
CA THR A 60 -17.09 -0.37 7.63
C THR A 60 -16.99 0.59 6.44
N PHE A 61 -16.29 0.21 5.38
CA PHE A 61 -16.22 1.04 4.17
C PHE A 61 -17.50 1.04 3.34
N LEU A 62 -18.33 0.00 3.43
CA LEU A 62 -19.60 -0.05 2.70
C LEU A 62 -20.79 0.45 3.53
N GLY A 63 -20.69 0.55 4.85
CA GLY A 63 -21.84 0.94 5.65
C GLY A 63 -21.61 0.90 7.15
N LEU A 64 -22.70 1.15 7.88
CA LEU A 64 -22.79 0.85 9.29
C LEU A 64 -23.51 -0.49 9.46
N CYS A 65 -22.91 -1.39 10.21
CA CYS A 65 -23.43 -2.71 10.49
C CYS A 65 -23.67 -2.92 11.98
N GLY A 66 -24.54 -3.86 12.31
CA GLY A 66 -24.72 -4.39 13.65
C GLY A 66 -23.91 -5.66 13.88
N SER A 67 -24.09 -6.26 15.05
CA SER A 67 -23.62 -7.60 15.39
C SER A 67 -24.67 -8.30 16.27
N ASP A 68 -24.87 -9.59 16.05
CA ASP A 68 -25.78 -10.47 16.80
C ASP A 68 -25.08 -11.18 17.99
N GLY A 69 -24.01 -10.57 18.51
CA GLY A 69 -23.13 -11.19 19.52
C GLY A 69 -21.99 -12.03 18.91
N GLY A 70 -21.99 -12.22 17.59
CA GLY A 70 -20.92 -12.91 16.86
C GLY A 70 -19.81 -11.99 16.32
N PRO A 71 -18.74 -12.58 15.74
CA PRO A 71 -17.69 -11.81 15.09
C PRO A 71 -18.15 -11.17 13.76
N ARG A 72 -19.32 -11.56 13.23
CA ARG A 72 -19.82 -11.15 11.92
C ARG A 72 -20.69 -9.90 11.98
N ASN A 73 -20.63 -9.15 10.90
CA ASN A 73 -21.42 -7.97 10.61
C ASN A 73 -22.78 -8.43 10.08
N VAL A 74 -23.84 -8.01 10.75
CA VAL A 74 -25.23 -8.30 10.39
C VAL A 74 -26.03 -7.01 10.38
N ASN A 75 -27.24 -7.01 9.80
CA ASN A 75 -28.12 -5.83 9.76
C ASN A 75 -27.41 -4.56 9.22
N CYS A 76 -26.58 -4.73 8.19
CA CYS A 76 -25.89 -3.63 7.53
C CYS A 76 -26.89 -2.68 6.87
N GLY A 77 -26.66 -1.38 7.03
CA GLY A 77 -27.39 -0.35 6.32
C GLY A 77 -27.18 -0.42 4.80
N LYS A 78 -27.88 0.46 4.07
CA LYS A 78 -27.73 0.57 2.61
C LYS A 78 -26.25 0.77 2.25
N PRO A 79 -25.68 -0.02 1.33
CA PRO A 79 -24.31 0.16 0.87
C PRO A 79 -24.10 1.59 0.36
N GLY A 80 -23.13 2.29 0.94
CA GLY A 80 -22.74 3.64 0.58
C GLY A 80 -21.24 3.73 0.41
N ALA A 81 -20.78 4.67 -0.42
CA ALA A 81 -19.35 4.90 -0.61
C ALA A 81 -18.72 5.52 0.65
N ALA A 82 -18.07 4.69 1.47
CA ALA A 82 -17.32 5.08 2.66
C ALA A 82 -18.07 6.09 3.53
N PRO A 83 -19.07 5.65 4.32
CA PRO A 83 -19.74 6.53 5.25
C PRO A 83 -18.67 7.18 6.15
N PRO A 84 -18.67 8.52 6.27
CA PRO A 84 -17.74 9.19 7.15
C PRO A 84 -17.98 8.73 8.59
N PHE A 85 -16.92 8.71 9.39
CA PHE A 85 -17.05 8.56 10.82
C PHE A 85 -17.55 9.88 11.40
N ASP A 86 -18.86 9.94 11.65
CA ASP A 86 -19.56 11.10 12.18
C ASP A 86 -20.78 10.57 12.99
N PRO A 87 -20.60 10.27 14.29
CA PRO A 87 -21.64 9.60 15.08
C PRO A 87 -23.00 10.32 15.08
N PRO A 88 -23.10 11.66 15.25
CA PRO A 88 -24.37 12.37 15.11
C PRO A 88 -25.08 12.14 13.78
N MET A 89 -24.35 12.25 12.66
CA MET A 89 -24.91 12.04 11.32
C MET A 89 -25.25 10.56 11.08
N ASN A 90 -24.40 9.65 11.56
CA ASN A 90 -24.55 8.22 11.37
C ASN A 90 -25.74 7.62 12.15
N PHE A 91 -26.01 8.15 13.34
CA PHE A 91 -27.14 7.74 14.17
C PHE A 91 -28.41 8.56 13.91
N ALA A 92 -28.33 9.65 13.14
CA ALA A 92 -29.40 10.61 12.93
C ALA A 92 -29.99 11.16 14.25
N THR A 93 -29.14 11.28 15.27
CA THR A 93 -29.50 11.78 16.60
C THR A 93 -28.25 12.33 17.31
N ALA A 94 -28.47 13.30 18.19
CA ALA A 94 -27.44 13.75 19.15
C ALA A 94 -27.67 13.20 20.57
N ILE A 95 -28.78 12.49 20.79
CA ILE A 95 -29.17 11.98 22.10
C ILE A 95 -28.20 10.87 22.52
N ASN A 96 -27.56 11.04 23.68
CA ASN A 96 -26.58 10.12 24.26
C ASN A 96 -25.37 9.83 23.35
N VAL A 97 -25.12 10.69 22.36
CA VAL A 97 -23.86 10.73 21.61
C VAL A 97 -22.86 11.57 22.42
N PRO A 98 -21.62 11.11 22.63
CA PRO A 98 -20.61 11.89 23.34
C PRO A 98 -20.45 13.30 22.76
N PHE A 99 -20.45 14.32 23.61
CA PHE A 99 -20.43 15.73 23.18
C PHE A 99 -19.21 16.07 22.34
N GLN A 100 -18.10 15.34 22.50
CA GLN A 100 -16.87 15.52 21.74
C GLN A 100 -17.04 15.21 20.24
N PHE A 101 -18.10 14.48 19.86
CA PHE A 101 -18.47 14.26 18.46
C PHE A 101 -19.46 15.29 17.93
N ILE A 102 -20.04 16.11 18.81
CA ILE A 102 -21.02 17.13 18.44
C ILE A 102 -20.27 18.41 18.05
N GLU A 103 -20.75 19.13 17.04
CA GLU A 103 -20.17 20.39 16.54
C GLU A 103 -18.71 20.31 16.06
N THR A 104 -18.20 19.12 15.75
CA THR A 104 -16.87 18.94 15.16
C THR A 104 -16.92 18.27 13.79
N SER A 105 -16.17 18.83 12.83
CA SER A 105 -15.97 18.22 11.51
C SER A 105 -14.68 17.38 11.43
N ARG A 106 -13.93 17.27 12.54
CA ARG A 106 -12.61 16.62 12.57
C ARG A 106 -12.69 15.15 12.16
N PHE A 107 -13.61 14.40 12.76
CA PHE A 107 -13.78 12.97 12.50
C PHE A 107 -14.27 12.68 11.08
N TYR A 108 -15.18 13.52 10.59
CA TYR A 108 -15.63 13.51 9.20
C TYR A 108 -14.44 13.72 8.24
N ASN A 109 -13.63 14.75 8.47
CA ASN A 109 -12.50 15.07 7.61
C ASN A 109 -11.40 14.00 7.66
N LEU A 110 -11.07 13.49 8.85
CA LEU A 110 -10.08 12.42 9.01
C LEU A 110 -10.49 11.14 8.27
N SER A 111 -11.73 10.71 8.43
CA SER A 111 -12.24 9.49 7.79
C SER A 111 -12.37 9.63 6.28
N LYS A 112 -12.79 10.80 5.76
CA LYS A 112 -12.83 11.08 4.33
C LYS A 112 -11.43 11.21 3.71
N ALA A 113 -10.50 11.89 4.37
CA ALA A 113 -9.12 12.00 3.91
C ALA A 113 -8.45 10.62 3.88
N MET A 114 -8.66 9.80 4.92
CA MET A 114 -8.21 8.41 4.97
C MET A 114 -8.72 7.62 3.74
N PHE A 115 -10.02 7.69 3.45
CA PHE A 115 -10.60 6.98 2.31
C PHE A 115 -10.02 7.46 0.98
N GLY A 116 -9.84 8.77 0.79
CA GLY A 116 -9.18 9.33 -0.39
C GLY A 116 -7.77 8.79 -0.58
N MET A 117 -6.93 8.84 0.46
CA MET A 117 -5.57 8.29 0.41
C MET A 117 -5.56 6.79 0.12
N TYR A 118 -6.52 6.05 0.69
CA TYR A 118 -6.67 4.62 0.48
C TYR A 118 -7.00 4.25 -0.97
N LEU A 119 -7.87 5.02 -1.63
CA LEU A 119 -8.19 4.83 -3.05
C LEU A 119 -6.97 5.07 -3.94
N VAL A 120 -6.24 6.17 -3.68
CA VAL A 120 -5.03 6.49 -4.46
C VAL A 120 -3.94 5.44 -4.21
N ALA A 121 -3.78 4.97 -2.97
CA ALA A 121 -2.86 3.88 -2.64
C ALA A 121 -3.22 2.58 -3.39
N THR A 122 -4.51 2.26 -3.48
CA THR A 122 -5.01 1.08 -4.21
C THR A 122 -4.79 1.22 -5.72
N LEU A 123 -4.94 2.42 -6.28
CA LEU A 123 -4.63 2.67 -7.68
C LEU A 123 -3.14 2.41 -7.96
N PHE A 124 -2.24 2.96 -7.15
CA PHE A 124 -0.80 2.77 -7.34
C PHE A 124 -0.35 1.32 -7.08
N SER A 125 -0.98 0.60 -6.15
CA SER A 125 -0.66 -0.82 -5.91
C SER A 125 -1.05 -1.67 -7.12
N VAL A 126 -2.24 -1.45 -7.69
CA VAL A 126 -2.68 -2.12 -8.93
C VAL A 126 -1.79 -1.77 -10.11
N LEU A 127 -1.42 -0.49 -10.29
CA LEU A 127 -0.46 -0.08 -11.31
C LEU A 127 0.90 -0.75 -11.10
N SER A 128 1.39 -0.82 -9.86
CA SER A 128 2.63 -1.50 -9.53
C SER A 128 2.59 -2.97 -9.93
N PHE A 129 1.48 -3.67 -9.65
CA PHE A 129 1.30 -5.06 -10.02
C PHE A 129 1.44 -5.28 -11.54
N PHE A 130 0.67 -4.53 -12.34
CA PHE A 130 0.69 -4.68 -13.80
C PHE A 130 2.01 -4.20 -14.43
N LEU A 131 2.58 -3.09 -13.94
CA LEU A 131 3.87 -2.57 -14.43
C LEU A 131 5.05 -3.50 -14.09
N SER A 132 4.88 -4.37 -13.09
CA SER A 132 5.89 -5.35 -12.69
C SER A 132 5.83 -6.64 -13.50
N ILE A 133 4.75 -6.94 -14.24
CA ILE A 133 4.68 -8.16 -15.08
C ILE A 133 5.80 -8.19 -16.14
N PRO A 134 6.09 -7.09 -16.87
CA PRO A 134 7.23 -7.04 -17.78
C PRO A 134 8.59 -7.22 -17.08
N ALA A 135 8.69 -7.00 -15.76
CA ALA A 135 9.92 -7.18 -14.99
C ALA A 135 10.42 -8.63 -14.99
N LEU A 136 9.54 -9.60 -15.26
CA LEU A 136 9.90 -11.01 -15.40
C LEU A 136 10.85 -11.24 -16.58
N PHE A 137 10.67 -10.46 -17.66
CA PHE A 137 11.42 -10.61 -18.90
C PHE A 137 12.45 -9.49 -19.11
N LYS A 138 12.09 -8.24 -18.81
CA LYS A 138 12.87 -7.02 -19.12
C LYS A 138 13.17 -6.20 -17.86
N LEU A 139 14.35 -5.59 -17.79
CA LEU A 139 14.78 -4.73 -16.68
C LEU A 139 13.83 -3.55 -16.42
N THR A 140 13.26 -2.96 -17.47
CA THR A 140 12.48 -1.72 -17.37
C THR A 140 11.19 -1.84 -16.54
N GLY A 141 10.66 -3.06 -16.37
CA GLY A 141 9.48 -3.29 -15.54
C GLY A 141 9.77 -3.14 -14.04
N ALA A 142 10.95 -3.56 -13.57
CA ALA A 142 11.30 -3.56 -12.15
C ALA A 142 11.38 -2.14 -11.58
N PHE A 143 11.92 -1.19 -12.34
CA PHE A 143 12.04 0.21 -11.89
C PHE A 143 10.68 0.92 -11.83
N LYS A 144 9.86 0.77 -12.88
CA LYS A 144 8.52 1.38 -12.94
C LYS A 144 7.58 0.79 -11.89
N GLY A 145 7.56 -0.54 -11.79
CA GLY A 145 6.79 -1.27 -10.79
C GLY A 145 7.22 -0.95 -9.36
N GLY A 146 8.53 -0.91 -9.10
CA GLY A 146 9.10 -0.52 -7.81
C GLY A 146 8.77 0.90 -7.39
N PHE A 147 8.86 1.87 -8.32
CA PHE A 147 8.46 3.26 -8.03
C PHE A 147 6.99 3.37 -7.65
N ALA A 148 6.10 2.72 -8.41
CA ALA A 148 4.67 2.67 -8.08
C ALA A 148 4.42 1.95 -6.73
N ALA A 149 5.19 0.91 -6.40
CA ALA A 149 5.09 0.22 -5.11
C ALA A 149 5.47 1.14 -3.94
N VAL A 150 6.52 1.96 -4.09
CA VAL A 150 6.93 2.93 -3.05
C VAL A 150 5.83 3.97 -2.83
N LEU A 151 5.27 4.53 -3.90
CA LEU A 151 4.15 5.47 -3.79
C LEU A 151 2.93 4.83 -3.12
N ALA A 152 2.57 3.61 -3.52
CA ALA A 152 1.49 2.84 -2.90
C ALA A 152 1.76 2.63 -1.41
N CYS A 153 2.99 2.28 -1.03
CA CYS A 153 3.40 2.06 0.35
C CYS A 153 3.24 3.33 1.20
N LEU A 154 3.73 4.48 0.71
CA LEU A 154 3.64 5.75 1.43
C LEU A 154 2.19 6.19 1.63
N LEU A 155 1.37 6.11 0.57
CA LEU A 155 -0.05 6.48 0.64
C LEU A 155 -0.83 5.50 1.52
N GLN A 156 -0.54 4.19 1.44
CA GLN A 156 -1.15 3.18 2.31
C GLN A 156 -0.77 3.41 3.77
N ALA A 157 0.48 3.80 4.06
CA ALA A 157 0.91 4.12 5.41
C ALA A 157 0.20 5.36 5.96
N LEU A 158 0.01 6.39 5.13
CA LEU A 158 -0.81 7.57 5.48
C LEU A 158 -2.27 7.20 5.72
N ALA A 159 -2.85 6.34 4.88
CA ALA A 159 -4.21 5.86 5.09
C ALA A 159 -4.35 5.03 6.38
N ALA A 160 -3.40 4.14 6.66
CA ALA A 160 -3.38 3.31 7.87
C ALA A 160 -3.20 4.15 9.14
N SER A 161 -2.35 5.18 9.10
CA SER A 161 -2.15 6.08 10.23
C SER A 161 -3.38 6.94 10.50
N LEU A 162 -4.01 7.50 9.46
CA LEU A 162 -5.28 8.23 9.60
C LEU A 162 -6.40 7.33 10.12
N MET A 163 -6.50 6.09 9.61
CA MET A 163 -7.45 5.08 10.09
C MET A 163 -7.29 4.85 11.59
N THR A 164 -6.04 4.61 12.01
CA THR A 164 -5.70 4.38 13.41
C THR A 164 -6.01 5.61 14.27
N ALA A 165 -5.70 6.81 13.77
CA ALA A 165 -5.90 8.07 14.51
C ALA A 165 -7.37 8.29 14.86
N TRP A 166 -8.29 8.27 13.89
CA TRP A 166 -9.70 8.49 14.17
C TRP A 166 -10.33 7.32 14.93
N ALA A 167 -9.91 6.07 14.66
CA ALA A 167 -10.48 4.90 15.33
C ALA A 167 -10.08 4.81 16.80
N VAL A 168 -8.81 5.09 17.14
CA VAL A 168 -8.33 5.11 18.54
C VAL A 168 -8.95 6.26 19.31
N GLU A 169 -8.98 7.45 18.73
CA GLU A 169 -9.60 8.61 19.38
C GLU A 169 -11.11 8.40 19.58
N GLY A 170 -11.80 7.91 18.54
CA GLY A 170 -13.21 7.58 18.62
C GLY A 170 -13.51 6.52 19.68
N ARG A 171 -12.72 5.44 19.72
CA ARG A 171 -12.78 4.41 20.77
C ARG A 171 -12.66 5.02 22.17
N ASN A 172 -11.66 5.87 22.38
CA ASN A 172 -11.40 6.44 23.69
C ASN A 172 -12.55 7.33 24.15
N ILE A 173 -13.11 8.15 23.25
CA ILE A 173 -14.26 9.00 23.56
C ILE A 173 -15.48 8.13 23.96
N PHE A 174 -15.81 7.11 23.18
CA PHE A 174 -16.93 6.22 23.53
C PHE A 174 -16.72 5.51 24.87
N ASN A 175 -15.51 4.99 25.13
CA ASN A 175 -15.16 4.34 26.40
C ASN A 175 -15.26 5.30 27.59
N MET A 176 -14.79 6.55 27.44
CA MET A 176 -14.91 7.57 28.50
C MET A 176 -16.36 7.98 28.78
N SER A 177 -17.25 7.83 27.81
CA SER A 177 -18.69 8.10 27.95
C SER A 177 -19.50 6.89 28.43
N GLY A 178 -18.85 5.83 28.90
CA GLY A 178 -19.52 4.64 29.46
C GLY A 178 -20.04 3.64 28.42
N GLN A 179 -19.72 3.82 27.13
CA GLN A 179 -19.97 2.82 26.09
C GLN A 179 -18.79 1.87 25.98
N THR A 180 -19.01 0.65 25.50
CA THR A 180 -17.90 -0.30 25.24
C THR A 180 -17.51 -0.21 23.78
N ALA A 181 -16.34 0.38 23.51
CA ALA A 181 -15.80 0.54 22.16
C ALA A 181 -14.49 -0.22 21.94
N ASN A 182 -14.42 -0.90 20.81
CA ASN A 182 -13.31 -1.75 20.41
C ASN A 182 -12.92 -1.50 18.95
N ILE A 183 -11.63 -1.56 18.68
CA ILE A 183 -11.08 -1.43 17.32
C ILE A 183 -11.16 -2.80 16.64
N GLY A 184 -11.52 -2.82 15.35
CA GLY A 184 -11.56 -4.06 14.60
C GLY A 184 -10.16 -4.53 14.22
N LEU A 185 -9.78 -5.68 14.78
CA LEU A 185 -8.48 -6.33 14.60
C LEU A 185 -8.15 -6.54 13.11
N TRP A 186 -9.12 -7.04 12.34
CA TRP A 186 -8.88 -7.42 10.95
C TRP A 186 -8.68 -6.22 10.03
N ALA A 187 -9.46 -5.15 10.16
CA ALA A 187 -9.29 -3.99 9.30
C ALA A 187 -7.92 -3.32 9.53
N HIS A 188 -7.54 -3.13 10.80
CA HIS A 188 -6.26 -2.51 11.15
C HIS A 188 -5.08 -3.43 10.84
N GLY A 189 -5.24 -4.74 11.08
CA GLY A 189 -4.26 -5.76 10.74
C GLY A 189 -4.01 -5.83 9.24
N PHE A 190 -5.06 -5.82 8.41
CA PHE A 190 -4.91 -5.76 6.94
C PHE A 190 -4.35 -4.41 6.48
N ALA A 191 -4.70 -3.29 7.12
CA ALA A 191 -4.23 -1.98 6.71
C ALA A 191 -2.72 -1.85 6.89
N TRP A 192 -2.20 -2.21 8.07
CA TRP A 192 -0.77 -2.24 8.37
C TRP A 192 -0.04 -3.43 7.72
N GLY A 193 -0.72 -4.56 7.54
CA GLY A 193 -0.22 -5.71 6.79
C GLY A 193 0.06 -5.34 5.33
N ALA A 194 -0.81 -4.56 4.69
CA ALA A 194 -0.59 -4.03 3.35
C ALA A 194 0.62 -3.08 3.29
N VAL A 195 0.81 -2.22 4.30
CA VAL A 195 2.03 -1.39 4.43
C VAL A 195 3.27 -2.27 4.46
N GLY A 196 3.28 -3.31 5.29
CA GLY A 196 4.41 -4.25 5.39
C GLY A 196 4.67 -4.97 4.07
N ALA A 197 3.62 -5.46 3.41
CA ALA A 197 3.72 -6.12 2.12
C ALA A 197 4.30 -5.21 1.04
N PHE A 198 3.81 -3.97 0.91
CA PHE A 198 4.35 -3.01 -0.06
C PHE A 198 5.78 -2.58 0.29
N SER A 199 6.11 -2.43 1.57
CA SER A 199 7.47 -2.10 2.01
C SER A 199 8.47 -3.19 1.57
N ILE A 200 8.12 -4.46 1.82
CA ILE A 200 8.95 -5.61 1.40
C ILE A 200 9.05 -5.66 -0.13
N ALA A 201 7.94 -5.50 -0.84
CA ALA A 201 7.93 -5.48 -2.30
C ALA A 201 8.83 -4.36 -2.87
N SER A 202 8.76 -3.15 -2.31
CA SER A 202 9.61 -2.02 -2.72
C SER A 202 11.09 -2.35 -2.58
N VAL A 203 11.52 -2.92 -1.45
CA VAL A 203 12.91 -3.32 -1.24
C VAL A 203 13.33 -4.38 -2.26
N LEU A 204 12.49 -5.41 -2.47
CA LEU A 204 12.79 -6.48 -3.42
C LEU A 204 12.89 -5.98 -4.87
N PHE A 205 12.04 -5.04 -5.28
CA PHE A 205 12.13 -4.42 -6.62
C PHE A 205 13.41 -3.60 -6.79
N VAL A 206 13.83 -2.86 -5.77
CA VAL A 206 15.11 -2.13 -5.80
C VAL A 206 16.28 -3.10 -5.94
N LEU A 207 16.31 -4.17 -5.14
CA LEU A 207 17.35 -5.20 -5.22
C LEU A 207 17.37 -5.89 -6.60
N ALA A 208 16.21 -6.25 -7.13
CA ALA A 208 16.10 -6.83 -8.47
C ALA A 208 16.60 -5.85 -9.56
N GLY A 209 16.32 -4.55 -9.42
CA GLY A 209 16.80 -3.51 -10.32
C GLY A 209 18.32 -3.38 -10.31
N VAL A 210 18.94 -3.31 -9.12
CA VAL A 210 20.40 -3.19 -8.94
C VAL A 210 21.13 -4.39 -9.56
N VAL A 211 20.71 -5.62 -9.23
CA VAL A 211 21.30 -6.86 -9.78
C VAL A 211 21.26 -6.88 -11.31
N THR A 212 20.23 -6.28 -11.91
CA THR A 212 20.11 -6.27 -13.37
C THR A 212 20.93 -5.15 -14.02
N ALA A 213 21.16 -4.03 -13.33
CA ALA A 213 21.96 -2.92 -13.83
C ALA A 213 23.46 -3.25 -13.90
N GLU A 214 23.94 -4.17 -13.04
CA GLU A 214 25.35 -4.59 -13.01
C GLU A 214 25.83 -5.22 -14.33
N GLY A 215 24.99 -6.01 -15.01
CA GLY A 215 25.37 -6.67 -16.27
C GLY A 215 25.71 -5.67 -17.39
N PRO A 216 24.76 -4.83 -17.82
CA PRO A 216 25.00 -3.79 -18.83
C PRO A 216 26.08 -2.79 -18.42
N ALA A 217 26.16 -2.43 -17.13
CA ALA A 217 27.19 -1.51 -16.63
C ALA A 217 28.59 -2.13 -16.76
N ARG A 218 28.76 -3.42 -16.44
CA ARG A 218 30.00 -4.17 -16.62
C ARG A 218 30.37 -4.25 -18.10
N GLU A 219 29.42 -4.58 -18.97
CA GLU A 219 29.66 -4.67 -20.40
C GLU A 219 30.05 -3.31 -21.01
N ARG A 220 29.41 -2.22 -20.57
CA ARG A 220 29.77 -0.85 -20.98
C ARG A 220 31.18 -0.47 -20.54
N ARG A 221 31.57 -0.79 -19.30
CA ARG A 221 32.94 -0.59 -18.79
C ARG A 221 33.97 -1.39 -19.58
N GLU A 222 33.68 -2.65 -19.90
CA GLU A 222 34.56 -3.49 -20.72
C GLU A 222 34.72 -2.94 -22.15
N ARG A 223 33.63 -2.46 -22.77
CA ARG A 223 33.68 -1.81 -24.08
C ARG A 223 34.46 -0.50 -24.05
N GLU A 224 34.30 0.32 -23.02
CA GLU A 224 35.07 1.56 -22.84
C GLU A 224 36.56 1.28 -22.63
N MET A 225 36.92 0.30 -21.80
CA MET A 225 38.31 -0.14 -21.62
C MET A 225 38.93 -0.63 -22.93
N ARG A 226 38.22 -1.48 -23.70
CA ARG A 226 38.69 -1.94 -25.02
C ARG A 226 38.88 -0.79 -26.02
N ARG A 227 37.99 0.20 -26.00
CA ARG A 227 38.08 1.39 -26.86
C ARG A 227 39.29 2.26 -26.49
N ASN A 228 39.54 2.45 -25.20
CA ASN A 228 40.69 3.20 -24.71
C ASN A 228 42.01 2.48 -24.99
N ALA A 229 42.06 1.15 -24.82
CA ALA A 229 43.22 0.34 -25.18
C ALA A 229 43.55 0.44 -26.69
N ARG A 230 42.53 0.36 -27.56
CA ARG A 230 42.74 0.58 -29.01
C ARG A 230 43.26 1.97 -29.34
N LYS A 231 42.78 3.02 -28.68
CA LYS A 231 43.28 4.39 -28.88
C LYS A 231 44.74 4.53 -28.45
N GLY A 232 45.14 3.91 -27.34
CA GLY A 232 46.53 3.91 -26.87
C GLY A 232 47.48 3.27 -27.88
N ILE A 233 47.12 2.10 -28.41
CA ILE A 233 47.92 1.40 -29.43
C ILE A 233 48.10 2.26 -30.68
N VAL A 234 47.03 2.89 -31.19
CA VAL A 234 47.12 3.74 -32.39
C VAL A 234 48.06 4.93 -32.17
N MET A 235 48.04 5.56 -31.00
CA MET A 235 48.96 6.67 -30.69
C MET A 235 50.42 6.20 -30.60
N GLU A 236 50.68 5.00 -30.10
CA GLU A 236 52.03 4.42 -30.03
C GLU A 236 52.57 4.07 -31.43
N THR A 237 51.72 3.59 -32.36
CA THR A 237 52.13 3.32 -33.74
C THR A 237 52.46 4.60 -34.52
N GLU A 238 51.76 5.71 -34.28
CA GLU A 238 52.07 7.00 -34.94
C GLU A 238 53.36 7.65 -34.41
N GLN A 239 53.82 7.28 -33.21
CA GLN A 239 55.05 7.81 -32.62
C GLN A 239 56.32 7.03 -32.96
N GLN A 240 56.25 5.89 -33.66
CA GLN A 240 57.45 5.20 -34.13
C GLN A 240 58.04 5.92 -35.37
N PRO A 241 59.23 6.57 -35.27
CA PRO A 241 59.88 7.14 -36.44
C PRO A 241 60.32 5.99 -37.36
N MET A 242 59.98 6.10 -38.64
CA MET A 242 60.46 5.22 -39.71
C MET A 242 62.00 5.24 -39.72
N VAL A 243 62.63 4.23 -39.14
CA VAL A 243 64.06 3.99 -39.30
C VAL A 243 64.26 3.61 -40.76
N LYS A 244 64.64 4.59 -41.58
CA LYS A 244 65.10 4.35 -42.95
C LYS A 244 66.24 3.35 -42.88
N GLY A 245 66.03 2.18 -43.49
CA GLY A 245 67.10 1.24 -43.79
C GLY A 245 68.19 1.97 -44.56
N GLY A 246 69.33 2.14 -43.92
CA GLY A 246 70.57 2.52 -44.60
C GLY A 246 71.16 1.27 -45.21
N ASP A 247 71.05 1.16 -46.53
CA ASP A 247 72.12 0.55 -47.32
C ASP A 247 73.41 1.31 -47.01
N TYR A 248 74.55 0.63 -46.89
CA TYR A 248 75.84 1.00 -47.51
C TYR A 248 76.94 -0.01 -47.12
N ILE A 249 77.45 -0.68 -48.17
CA ILE A 249 78.71 -1.44 -48.36
C ILE A 249 78.78 -2.87 -47.80
#